data_AF-S9W2G1-F1
#
_entry.id   AF-S9W2G1-F1
#
_cell.length_a   1.000
_cell.length_b   1.000
_cell.length_c   1.000
_cell.angle_alpha   90.00
_cell.angle_beta   90.00
_cell.angle_gamma   90.00
#
_symmetry.space_group_name_H-M   'P 1'
#
loop_
_entity.id
_entity.type
_entity.pdbx_description
1 polymer ?
#
loop_
_entity_poly.entity_id
_entity_poly.type
_entity_poly.pdbx_seq_one_letter_code
_entity_poly.pdbx_strand_id
1 'polypeptide(L)'
;MWHAYANNDLALNKFSLDAVLEPPEQIIVDFGSRKLCVMATGGRALLALLSSDSEEMKTEMGMLKLKTSMLHHRVDPLLRPVMTM
;
A
#
# COMPACT_ATOMS: atom_id res chain seq x y z
N MET A 1 0.47 -7.21 10.42
CA MET A 1 1.47 -6.33 9.79
C MET A 1 1.47 -6.61 8.28
N TRP A 2 1.26 -5.55 7.50
CA TRP A 2 1.66 -5.30 6.10
C TRP A 2 1.55 -6.33 4.98
N HIS A 3 0.68 -6.19 3.95
CA HIS A 3 1.00 -6.73 2.59
C HIS A 3 0.22 -6.11 1.38
N ALA A 4 0.93 -5.69 0.31
CA ALA A 4 0.40 -5.03 -0.89
C ALA A 4 1.19 -5.50 -2.14
N TYR A 5 0.48 -5.86 -3.21
CA TYR A 5 0.98 -6.53 -4.44
C TYR A 5 1.88 -5.72 -5.38
N ALA A 6 3.18 -5.91 -5.31
CA ALA A 6 4.06 -5.73 -6.47
C ALA A 6 5.08 -6.86 -6.43
N ASN A 7 5.67 -7.20 -7.58
CA ASN A 7 6.87 -8.03 -7.62
C ASN A 7 8.05 -7.21 -7.09
N ASN A 8 7.99 -6.84 -5.82
CA ASN A 8 9.00 -6.13 -5.06
C ASN A 8 9.12 -6.80 -3.69
N ASP A 9 10.05 -6.32 -2.85
CA ASP A 9 10.37 -6.90 -1.53
C ASP A 9 9.18 -7.02 -0.56
N LEU A 10 7.99 -6.53 -0.91
CA LEU A 10 6.76 -6.69 -0.13
C LEU A 10 5.89 -7.88 -0.56
N ALA A 11 6.19 -8.56 -1.67
CA ALA A 11 5.58 -9.84 -2.06
C ALA A 11 6.39 -11.06 -1.62
N LEU A 12 7.54 -10.84 -0.97
CA LEU A 12 8.37 -11.88 -0.40
C LEU A 12 8.02 -12.06 1.07
N ASN A 13 7.82 -13.31 1.49
CA ASN A 13 7.81 -13.64 2.90
C ASN A 13 9.19 -13.34 3.48
N LYS A 14 9.33 -12.39 4.41
CA LYS A 14 10.64 -12.02 4.96
C LYS A 14 11.33 -13.12 5.78
N PHE A 15 10.59 -14.17 6.17
CA PHE A 15 11.14 -15.33 6.88
C PHE A 15 11.59 -16.45 5.94
N SER A 16 10.85 -16.69 4.85
CA SER A 16 11.18 -17.78 3.92
C SER A 16 11.80 -17.32 2.61
N LEU A 17 11.75 -16.01 2.33
CA LEU A 17 12.11 -15.35 1.06
C LEU A 17 11.34 -15.88 -0.15
N ASP A 18 10.28 -16.66 0.07
CA ASP A 18 9.44 -17.18 -1.00
C ASP A 18 8.39 -16.15 -1.41
N ALA A 19 7.99 -16.22 -2.68
CA ALA A 19 6.85 -15.48 -3.19
C ALA A 19 5.56 -16.01 -2.54
N VAL A 20 4.74 -15.10 -2.01
CA VAL A 20 3.43 -15.45 -1.45
C VAL A 20 2.47 -15.76 -2.62
N LEU A 21 1.83 -16.93 -2.59
CA LEU A 21 0.90 -17.42 -3.64
C LEU A 21 -0.30 -16.48 -3.87
N GLU A 22 -0.78 -15.84 -2.79
CA GLU A 22 -1.80 -14.80 -2.83
C GLU A 22 -1.33 -13.62 -1.95
N PRO A 23 -0.56 -12.68 -2.50
CA PRO A 23 -0.18 -11.47 -1.77
C PRO A 23 -1.46 -10.72 -1.34
N PRO A 24 -1.49 -9.93 -0.26
CA PRO A 24 -2.67 -9.09 0.03
C PRO A 24 -2.71 -7.77 -0.74
N GLU A 25 -3.92 -7.22 -0.92
CA GLU A 25 -4.17 -6.02 -1.78
C GLU A 25 -3.56 -4.75 -1.19
N GLN A 26 -3.58 -4.66 0.14
CA GLN A 26 -3.25 -3.47 0.88
C GLN A 26 -2.64 -3.78 2.24
N ILE A 27 -1.63 -3.00 2.56
CA ILE A 27 -0.95 -2.94 3.83
C ILE A 27 -1.61 -1.84 4.64
N ILE A 28 -1.89 -2.09 5.92
CA ILE A 28 -2.14 -0.99 6.84
C ILE A 28 -1.33 -1.21 8.10
N VAL A 29 -0.73 -0.13 8.58
CA VAL A 29 -0.06 -0.08 9.88
C VAL A 29 -0.50 1.12 10.67
N ASP A 30 -0.82 0.81 11.92
CA ASP A 30 -1.21 1.78 12.93
C ASP A 30 -0.01 2.03 13.85
N PHE A 31 0.45 3.28 13.89
CA PHE A 31 1.48 3.79 14.79
C PHE A 31 0.87 4.49 16.01
N GLY A 32 -0.44 4.34 16.26
CA GLY A 32 -1.20 4.98 17.33
C GLY A 32 -1.57 6.43 16.99
N SER A 33 -0.57 7.27 16.72
CA SER A 33 -0.77 8.68 16.35
C SER A 33 -0.88 8.92 14.85
N ARG A 34 -0.50 7.93 14.03
CA ARG A 34 -0.58 7.99 12.57
C ARG A 34 -0.86 6.60 12.02
N LYS A 35 -1.45 6.54 10.83
CA LYS A 35 -1.74 5.30 10.11
C LYS A 35 -1.15 5.40 8.72
N LEU A 36 -0.56 4.31 8.27
CA LEU A 36 0.06 4.21 6.96
C LEU A 36 -0.65 3.11 6.19
N CYS A 37 -1.23 3.46 5.05
CA CYS A 37 -1.75 2.48 4.11
C CYS A 37 -0.81 2.41 2.91
N VAL A 38 -0.34 1.22 2.57
CA VAL A 38 0.52 1.00 1.41
C VAL A 38 -0.19 0.07 0.45
N MET A 39 -0.19 0.45 -0.81
CA MET A 39 -0.56 -0.38 -1.94
C MET A 39 0.63 -0.46 -2.87
N ALA A 40 0.63 -1.46 -3.71
CA ALA A 40 1.64 -1.60 -4.71
C ALA A 40 1.04 -1.31 -6.07
N THR A 41 1.84 -0.71 -6.95
CA THR A 41 1.37 0.02 -8.11
C THR A 41 2.42 -0.04 -9.22
N GLY A 42 2.00 0.01 -10.48
CA GLY A 42 2.89 -0.05 -11.64
C GLY A 42 3.73 -1.33 -11.70
N GLY A 43 3.31 -2.41 -11.03
CA GLY A 43 4.01 -3.70 -10.96
C GLY A 43 5.31 -3.74 -10.13
N ARG A 44 6.00 -2.60 -9.98
CA ARG A 44 7.30 -2.48 -9.29
C ARG A 44 7.38 -1.33 -8.27
N ALA A 45 6.37 -0.48 -8.17
CA ALA A 45 6.37 0.67 -7.28
C ALA A 45 5.41 0.48 -6.09
N LEU A 46 5.53 1.38 -5.12
CA LEU A 46 4.68 1.44 -3.94
C LEU A 46 4.01 2.79 -3.83
N LEU A 47 2.70 2.76 -3.61
CA LEU A 47 1.88 3.90 -3.25
C LEU A 47 1.64 3.87 -1.74
N ALA A 48 2.10 4.90 -1.05
CA ALA A 48 1.95 5.03 0.39
C ALA A 48 1.12 6.28 0.72
N LEU A 49 0.08 6.11 1.54
CA LEU A 49 -0.72 7.21 2.07
C LEU A 49 -0.63 7.20 3.60
N LEU A 50 -0.08 8.29 4.15
CA LEU A 50 0.04 8.51 5.59
C LEU A 50 -1.12 9.39 6.07
N SER A 51 -1.80 8.99 7.14
CA SER A 51 -2.80 9.85 7.76
C SER A 51 -2.13 11.05 8.42
N SER A 52 -2.71 12.23 8.20
CA SER A 52 -2.42 13.44 8.97
C SER A 52 -3.42 13.49 10.11
N ASP A 53 -3.21 12.64 11.12
CA ASP A 53 -4.06 12.63 12.30
C ASP A 53 -3.67 13.82 13.21
N SER A 54 -4.65 14.67 13.53
CA SER A 54 -4.56 15.65 14.60
C SER A 54 -5.32 15.12 15.82
N GLU A 55 -5.11 15.70 17.01
CA GLU A 55 -5.83 15.26 18.22
C GLU A 55 -7.35 15.37 18.07
N GLU A 56 -7.83 16.29 17.24
CA GLU A 56 -9.24 16.54 16.97
C GLU A 56 -9.80 15.73 15.79
N MET A 57 -8.94 15.21 14.90
CA MET A 57 -9.34 14.50 13.70
C MET A 57 -8.47 13.26 13.48
N LYS A 58 -8.97 12.13 13.99
CA LYS A 58 -8.38 10.80 13.73
C LYS A 58 -8.96 10.23 12.45
N THR A 59 -8.11 9.99 11.47
CA THR A 59 -8.49 9.28 10.25
C THR A 59 -8.84 7.84 10.60
N GLU A 60 -10.06 7.45 10.28
CA GLU A 60 -10.49 6.06 10.39
C GLU A 60 -9.73 5.17 9.40
N MET A 61 -9.42 3.96 9.85
CA MET A 61 -8.64 3.02 9.05
C MET A 61 -9.33 2.66 7.73
N GLY A 62 -10.65 2.50 7.74
CA GLY A 62 -11.45 2.25 6.53
C GLY A 62 -11.38 3.39 5.52
N MET A 63 -11.40 4.64 6.00
CA MET A 63 -11.28 5.82 5.14
C MET A 63 -9.89 5.90 4.48
N LEU A 64 -8.83 5.60 5.24
CA LEU A 64 -7.47 5.58 4.70
C LEU A 64 -7.31 4.50 3.61
N LYS A 65 -7.89 3.31 3.81
CA LYS A 65 -7.94 2.25 2.78
C LYS A 65 -8.61 2.74 1.51
N LEU A 66 -9.84 3.26 1.63
CA LEU A 66 -10.63 3.72 0.48
C LEU A 66 -9.90 4.79 -0.32
N LYS A 67 -9.34 5.80 0.36
CA LYS A 67 -8.56 6.87 -0.30
C LYS A 67 -7.32 6.31 -1.01
N THR A 68 -6.63 5.35 -0.40
CA THR A 68 -5.47 4.70 -1.01
C THR A 68 -5.87 3.89 -2.24
N SER A 69 -6.97 3.13 -2.20
CA SER A 69 -7.54 2.43 -3.37
C SER A 69 -7.89 3.39 -4.50
N MET A 70 -8.57 4.49 -4.18
CA MET A 70 -8.97 5.49 -5.17
C MET A 70 -7.76 6.14 -5.83
N LEU A 71 -6.71 6.45 -5.06
CA LEU A 71 -5.48 6.99 -5.60
C LEU A 71 -4.74 5.95 -6.45
N HIS A 72 -4.67 4.70 -5.99
CA HIS A 72 -4.11 3.58 -6.74
C HIS A 72 -4.78 3.42 -8.11
N HIS A 73 -6.12 3.41 -8.18
CA HIS A 73 -6.86 3.30 -9.43
C HIS A 73 -6.56 4.41 -10.45
N ARG A 74 -6.14 5.59 -9.99
CA ARG A 74 -5.76 6.71 -10.87
C ARG A 74 -4.30 6.65 -11.29
N VAL A 75 -3.42 6.20 -10.39
CA VAL A 75 -1.97 6.24 -10.57
C VAL A 75 -1.43 5.00 -11.27
N ASP A 76 -1.98 3.81 -10.98
CA ASP A 76 -1.50 2.55 -11.55
C ASP A 76 -1.48 2.54 -13.10
N PRO A 77 -2.54 3.00 -13.81
CA PRO A 77 -2.53 3.03 -15.26
C PRO A 77 -1.52 4.03 -15.85
N LEU A 78 -1.18 5.09 -15.10
CA LEU A 78 -0.21 6.09 -15.51
C LEU A 78 1.23 5.61 -15.30
N LEU A 79 1.47 4.86 -14.22
CA LEU A 79 2.78 4.31 -13.90
C LEU A 79 3.14 3.09 -14.74
N ARG A 80 2.16 2.23 -15.04
CA ARG A 80 2.41 0.95 -15.72
C ARG A 80 3.23 1.10 -17.02
N PRO A 81 2.93 2.04 -17.95
CA PRO A 81 3.72 2.20 -19.19
C PRO A 81 5.18 2.62 -18.93
N VAL A 82 5.44 3.37 -17.86
CA VAL A 82 6.78 3.87 -17.51
C VAL A 82 7.59 2.81 -16.78
N MET A 83 6.94 1.95 -16.00
CA MET A 83 7.58 0.92 -15.16
C MET A 83 7.86 -0.39 -15.91
N THR A 84 7.30 -0.57 -17.11
CA THR A 84 7.53 -1.74 -17.98
C THR A 84 8.67 -1.59 -18.98
N MET A 85 9.37 -0.44 -18.98
CA MET A 85 10.69 -0.30 -19.63
C MET A 85 11.76 -1.04 -18.82
#